data_AF-A0AA45ANU4-F1
#
_entry.id   AF-A0AA45ANU4-F1
#
_cell.length_a   1.000
_cell.length_b   1.000
_cell.length_c   1.000
_cell.angle_alpha   90.00
_cell.angle_beta   90.00
_cell.angle_gamma   90.00
#
_symmetry.space_group_name_H-M   'P 1'
#
loop_
_entity.id
_entity.type
_entity.pdbx_description
1 polymer ?
#
loop_
_entity_poly.entity_id
_entity_poly.type
_entity_poly.pdbx_seq_one_letter_code
_entity_poly.pdbx_strand_id
1 'polypeptide(L)' 'MTGEEPYSNLDDEEVERRFQNRDFPASSHLCCGTVIQNCWLGHFVAAKQVVQALVCEV' A
#
# COMPACT_ATOMS: atom_id res chain seq x y z
N MET A 1 -4.60 9.91 2.71
CA MET A 1 -3.88 9.40 3.90
C MET A 1 -4.88 9.35 5.05
N THR A 2 -4.92 8.25 5.79
CA THR A 2 -5.89 8.03 6.89
C THR A 2 -5.40 8.56 8.24
N GLY A 3 -4.09 8.80 8.39
CA GLY A 3 -3.48 9.29 9.64
C GLY A 3 -3.10 8.18 10.63
N GLU A 4 -3.49 6.93 10.35
CA GLU A 4 -3.13 5.75 11.13
C GLU A 4 -2.50 4.68 10.22
N GLU A 5 -1.76 3.76 10.84
CA GLU A 5 -1.18 2.63 10.13
C GLU A 5 -2.25 1.61 9.70
N PRO A 6 -2.04 0.90 8.58
CA PRO A 6 -2.84 -0.26 8.25
C PRO A 6 -2.73 -1.29 9.38
N TYR A 7 -3.85 -1.92 9.74
CA TYR A 7 -3.88 -2.99 10.74
C TYR A 7 -3.46 -2.59 12.16
N SER A 8 -3.74 -1.35 12.58
CA SER A 8 -3.37 -0.83 13.92
C SER A 8 -3.87 -1.64 15.12
N ASN A 9 -4.80 -2.58 14.90
CA ASN A 9 -5.36 -3.47 15.91
C ASN A 9 -4.88 -4.93 15.82
N LEU A 10 -3.95 -5.24 14.93
CA LEU A 10 -3.38 -6.58 14.75
C LEU A 10 -1.94 -6.62 15.26
N ASP A 11 -1.48 -7.82 15.61
CA ASP A 11 -0.07 -8.04 15.93
C ASP A 11 0.79 -8.22 14.67
N ASP A 12 2.11 -8.10 14.85
CA ASP A 12 3.08 -8.19 13.75
C ASP A 12 3.04 -9.54 13.02
N GLU A 13 2.76 -10.64 13.74
CA GLU A 13 2.68 -11.99 13.15
C GLU A 13 1.51 -12.09 12.16
N GLU A 14 0.34 -11.59 12.54
CA GLU A 14 -0.83 -11.56 11.67
C GLU A 14 -0.65 -10.57 10.51
N VAL A 15 0.01 -9.43 10.74
CA VAL A 15 0.35 -8.47 9.68
C VAL A 15 1.31 -9.10 8.66
N GLU A 16 2.35 -9.81 9.11
CA GLU A 16 3.28 -10.53 8.24
C GLU A 16 2.55 -11.60 7.43
N ARG A 17 1.71 -12.41 8.08
CA ARG A 17 0.90 -13.44 7.41
C ARG A 17 0.01 -12.83 6.32
N ARG A 18 -0.63 -11.69 6.59
CA ARG A 18 -1.46 -10.98 5.60
C ARG A 18 -0.63 -10.44 4.45
N PHE A 19 0.50 -9.82 4.74
CA PHE A 19 1.42 -9.30 3.73
C PHE A 19 1.90 -10.40 2.78
N GLN A 20 2.33 -11.54 3.31
CA GLN A 20 2.74 -12.71 2.53
C GLN A 20 1.62 -13.25 1.64
N ASN A 21 0.38 -13.24 2.14
CA ASN A 21 -0.81 -13.69 1.40
C ASN A 21 -1.37 -12.63 0.44
N ARG A 22 -0.77 -11.44 0.36
CA ARG A 22 -1.28 -10.29 -0.40
C ARG A 22 -2.70 -9.88 0.01
N ASP A 23 -3.06 -10.15 1.26
CA ASP A 23 -4.32 -9.72 1.87
C ASP A 23 -4.10 -8.30 2.41
N PHE A 24 -4.51 -7.31 1.63
CA PHE A 24 -4.30 -5.88 1.92
C PHE A 24 -5.64 -5.18 2.18
N PRO A 25 -5.66 -4.14 3.03
CA PRO A 25 -6.87 -3.37 3.22
C PRO A 25 -7.18 -2.58 1.95
N ALA A 26 -8.46 -2.30 1.70
CA ALA A 26 -8.87 -1.56 0.52
C ALA A 26 -8.31 -0.12 0.54
N SER A 27 -7.46 0.23 -0.42
CA SER A 27 -6.87 1.57 -0.55
C SER A 27 -7.59 2.45 -1.58
N SER A 28 -8.53 1.91 -2.36
CA SER A 28 -9.19 2.58 -3.49
C SER A 28 -9.96 3.86 -3.14
N HIS A 29 -10.30 4.05 -1.87
CA HIS A 29 -10.96 5.25 -1.37
C HIS A 29 -9.97 6.40 -1.10
N LEU A 30 -8.66 6.16 -1.18
CA LEU A 30 -7.60 7.15 -1.01
C LEU A 30 -7.14 7.66 -2.37
N CYS A 31 -6.78 8.95 -2.44
CA CYS A 31 -6.34 9.57 -3.70
C CYS A 31 -5.18 8.83 -4.36
N CYS A 32 -4.20 8.35 -3.58
CA CYS A 32 -3.07 7.55 -4.04
C CYS A 32 -3.28 6.04 -3.85
N GLY A 33 -4.54 5.59 -3.77
CA GLY A 33 -4.91 4.22 -3.42
C GLY A 33 -4.25 3.17 -4.31
N THR A 34 -4.23 3.43 -5.61
CA THR A 34 -3.60 2.55 -6.62
C THR A 34 -2.09 2.48 -6.42
N VAL A 35 -1.42 3.61 -6.15
CA VAL A 35 0.01 3.63 -5.85
C VAL A 35 0.33 2.83 -4.59
N ILE A 36 -0.44 3.03 -3.51
CA ILE A 36 -0.26 2.28 -2.24
C ILE A 36 -0.36 0.76 -2.49
N GLN A 37 -1.39 0.32 -3.22
CA GLN A 37 -1.60 -1.09 -3.51
C GLN A 37 -0.46 -1.67 -4.36
N ASN A 38 0.03 -0.94 -5.36
CA ASN A 38 1.15 -1.36 -6.18
C ASN A 38 2.47 -1.44 -5.39
N CYS A 39 2.67 -0.58 -4.39
CA CYS A 39 3.79 -0.69 -3.47
C CYS A 39 3.72 -1.99 -2.64
N TRP A 40 2.56 -2.30 -2.05
CA TRP A 40 2.36 -3.52 -1.27
C TRP A 40 2.52 -4.80 -2.10
N LEU A 41 2.09 -4.77 -3.36
CA LEU A 41 2.25 -5.90 -4.30
C LEU A 41 3.67 -6.04 -4.85
N GLY A 42 4.57 -5.09 -4.57
CA GLY A 42 5.94 -5.09 -5.11
C GLY A 42 6.02 -4.82 -6.61
N HIS A 43 5.02 -4.14 -7.19
CA HIS A 43 5.00 -3.83 -8.63
C HIS A 43 5.99 -2.74 -9.03
N PHE A 44 6.44 -1.93 -8.07
CA PHE A 44 7.50 -0.95 -8.28
C PHE A 44 8.85 -1.55 -7.89
N VAL A 45 9.78 -1.57 -8.83
CA VAL A 45 11.16 -2.02 -8.63
C VAL A 45 12.08 -0.90 -8.14
N ALA A 46 11.64 0.36 -8.22
CA ALA A 46 12.40 1.52 -7.77
C ALA A 46 11.52 2.66 -7.27
N ALA A 47 12.02 3.41 -6.28
CA ALA A 47 11.35 4.58 -5.72
C ALA A 47 10.97 5.64 -6.78
N LYS A 48 11.78 5.79 -7.84
CA LYS A 48 11.47 6.71 -8.95
C LYS A 48 10.13 6.37 -9.63
N GLN A 49 9.78 5.09 -9.74
CA GLN A 49 8.50 4.70 -10.35
C GLN A 49 7.31 5.08 -9.47
N VAL A 50 7.47 4.98 -8.14
CA VAL A 50 6.46 5.43 -7.16
C VAL A 50 6.23 6.94 -7.31
N VAL A 51 7.31 7.73 -7.34
CA VAL A 51 7.23 9.19 -7.51
C VAL A 51 6.56 9.55 -8.84
N GLN A 52 6.90 8.85 -9.93
CA GLN A 52 6.27 9.09 -11.23
C GLN A 52 4.77 8.78 -11.21
N ALA A 53 4.37 7.69 -10.56
CA ALA A 53 2.95 7.31 -10.44
C ALA A 53 2.17 8.35 -9.64
N LEU A 54 2.73 8.86 -8.54
CA LEU A 54 2.10 9.91 -7.73
C LEU A 54 1.90 11.22 -8.49
N VAL A 55 2.78 11.55 -9.45
CA VAL A 55 2.71 12.80 -10.24
C VAL A 55 1.80 12.66 -11.46
N CYS A 56 1.62 11.44 -11.99
CA CYS A 56 0.79 11.17 -13.17
C CYS A 56 -0.68 10.83 -12.85
N GLU A 57 -1.08 10.67 -11.59
CA GLU A 57 -2.48 10.47 -11.18
C GLU A 57 -3.32 11.78 -11.19
N VAL A 58 -3.06 12.69 -12.15
CA VAL A 58 -3.80 13.96 -12.35
C VAL A 58 -4.68 13.89 -13.59
#